data_AF-A0A4W3JWI2-F1
#
_entry.id   AF-A0A4W3JWI2-F1
#
_cell.length_a   1.000
_cell.length_b   1.000
_cell.length_c   1.000
_cell.angle_alpha   90.00
_cell.angle_beta   90.00
_cell.angle_gamma   90.00
#
_symmetry.space_group_name_H-M   'P 1'
#
loop_
_entity.id
_entity.type
_entity.pdbx_description
1 polymer ?
#
loop_
_entity_poly.entity_id
_entity_poly.type
_entity_poly.pdbx_seq_one_letter_code
_entity_poly.pdbx_strand_id
1 'polypeptide(L)'
;MDLNIRKYLTEAKDNDIKALKTAYELIKMANKELSPLDGSEKFNTDLYILCAEQALQLGLRDMSKDCLHMYFKANIPTNQFLGRAYLCQAQLSVPTSAESTDYLDIAVSYILKTIEFATKQSRYV
;
A
#
# COMPACT_ATOMS: atom_id res chain seq x y z
N MET A 1 10.59 -2.63 15.44
CA MET A 1 9.19 -2.27 15.07
C MET A 1 8.74 -3.12 13.87
N ASP A 2 9.53 -3.15 12.80
CA ASP A 2 9.29 -3.92 11.57
C ASP A 2 8.98 -5.39 11.79
N LEU A 3 9.71 -6.07 12.67
CA LEU A 3 9.53 -7.50 12.93
C LEU A 3 8.12 -7.80 13.48
N ASN A 4 7.59 -6.93 14.35
CA ASN A 4 6.26 -7.07 14.91
C ASN A 4 5.18 -6.83 13.85
N ILE A 5 5.35 -5.80 13.01
CA ILE A 5 4.43 -5.51 11.92
C ILE A 5 4.42 -6.68 10.93
N ARG A 6 5.59 -7.19 10.52
CA ARG A 6 5.69 -8.35 9.62
C ARG A 6 5.06 -9.60 10.20
N LYS A 7 5.18 -9.83 11.52
CA LYS A 7 4.52 -10.94 12.19
C LYS A 7 2.99 -10.84 12.05
N TYR A 8 2.40 -9.71 12.41
CA TYR A 8 0.96 -9.50 12.28
C TYR A 8 0.47 -9.56 10.82
N LEU A 9 1.24 -9.03 9.88
CA LEU A 9 0.92 -9.17 8.44
C LEU A 9 1.01 -10.64 7.99
N THR A 10 1.90 -11.45 8.57
CA THR A 10 1.96 -12.87 8.26
C THR A 10 0.74 -13.60 8.79
N GLU A 11 0.32 -13.32 10.03
CA GLU A 11 -0.89 -13.86 10.65
C GLU A 11 -2.16 -13.42 9.90
N ALA A 12 -2.20 -12.18 9.40
CA ALA A 12 -3.31 -11.66 8.60
C ALA A 12 -3.51 -12.39 7.26
N LYS A 13 -2.50 -13.11 6.75
CA LYS A 13 -2.65 -13.90 5.51
C LYS A 13 -3.68 -15.03 5.65
N ASP A 14 -3.95 -15.47 6.88
CA ASP A 14 -4.98 -16.47 7.17
C ASP A 14 -6.38 -15.83 7.35
N ASN A 15 -6.61 -14.67 6.71
CA ASN A 15 -7.80 -13.84 6.83
C ASN A 15 -8.07 -13.30 8.25
N ASP A 16 -7.05 -13.20 9.10
CA ASP A 16 -7.20 -12.59 10.43
C ASP A 16 -7.25 -11.05 10.34
N ILE A 17 -8.48 -10.53 10.31
CA ILE A 17 -8.78 -9.10 10.30
C ILE A 17 -8.23 -8.40 11.57
N LYS A 18 -8.18 -9.08 12.73
CA LYS A 18 -7.68 -8.48 13.97
C LYS A 18 -6.18 -8.26 13.87
N ALA A 19 -5.44 -9.27 13.43
CA ALA A 19 -4.01 -9.16 13.19
C ALA A 19 -3.68 -8.03 12.20
N LEU A 20 -4.45 -7.93 11.10
CA LEU A 20 -4.28 -6.84 10.13
C LEU A 20 -4.52 -5.46 10.74
N LYS A 21 -5.60 -5.29 11.51
CA LYS A 21 -5.87 -4.02 12.22
C LYS A 21 -4.74 -3.66 13.19
N THR A 22 -4.19 -4.64 13.89
CA THR A 22 -3.05 -4.40 14.79
C THR A 22 -1.81 -3.97 14.01
N ALA A 23 -1.51 -4.61 12.87
CA ALA A 23 -0.42 -4.18 11.99
C ALA A 23 -0.62 -2.75 11.49
N TYR A 24 -1.82 -2.41 11.03
CA TYR A 24 -2.19 -1.09 10.54
C TYR A 24 -2.03 0.00 11.61
N GLU A 25 -2.51 -0.22 12.84
CA GLU A 25 -2.37 0.76 13.92
C GLU A 25 -0.89 0.96 14.30
N LEU A 26 -0.08 -0.10 14.34
CA LEU A 26 1.36 0.02 14.57
C LEU A 26 2.04 0.86 13.49
N ILE A 27 1.68 0.66 12.22
CA ILE A 27 2.16 1.46 11.09
C ILE A 27 1.77 2.94 11.26
N LYS A 28 0.51 3.23 11.61
CA LYS A 28 0.04 4.61 11.82
C LYS A 28 0.75 5.30 12.97
N MET A 29 0.93 4.62 14.10
CA MET A 29 1.63 5.17 15.26
C MET A 29 3.05 5.53 14.88
N ALA A 30 3.74 4.61 14.21
CA ALA A 30 5.09 4.83 13.73
C ALA A 30 5.20 6.00 12.74
N ASN A 31 4.22 6.16 11.85
CA ASN A 31 4.16 7.29 10.91
C ASN A 31 3.86 8.63 11.61
N LYS A 32 3.03 8.66 12.66
CA LYS A 32 2.76 9.88 13.45
C LYS A 32 3.97 10.34 14.25
N GLU A 33 4.80 9.40 14.68
CA GLU A 33 6.05 9.73 15.37
C GLU A 33 7.16 10.20 14.43
N LEU A 34 6.91 10.27 13.12
CA LEU A 34 7.80 10.87 12.14
C LEU A 34 7.65 12.40 12.24
N SER A 35 8.51 13.06 13.02
CA SER A 35 8.62 14.51 13.03
C SER A 35 9.17 14.98 11.68
N PRO A 36 8.70 16.10 11.09
CA PRO A 36 9.24 16.63 9.83
C PRO A 36 10.74 16.95 9.86
N LEU A 37 11.35 16.99 11.05
CA LEU A 37 12.73 17.39 11.29
C LEU A 37 13.72 16.21 11.38
N ASP A 38 13.25 15.01 11.75
CA ASP A 38 14.09 13.82 11.91
C ASP A 38 13.81 12.87 10.75
N GLY A 39 14.48 13.08 9.61
CA GLY A 39 14.35 12.29 8.37
C GLY A 39 14.80 10.82 8.46
N SER A 40 14.65 10.18 9.62
CA SER A 40 14.96 8.77 9.82
C SER A 40 13.68 7.95 9.72
N GLU A 41 13.54 7.20 8.61
CA GLU A 41 12.48 6.20 8.46
C GLU A 41 12.61 5.16 9.58
N LYS A 42 11.68 5.20 10.56
CA LYS A 42 11.68 4.28 11.71
C LYS A 42 11.36 2.83 11.34
N PHE A 43 10.82 2.60 10.15
CA PHE A 43 10.47 1.28 9.63
C PHE A 43 10.46 1.28 8.10
N ASN A 44 10.59 0.09 7.51
CA ASN A 44 10.60 -0.07 6.07
C ASN A 44 9.22 0.29 5.45
N THR A 45 9.23 1.23 4.51
CA THR A 45 8.06 1.72 3.77
C THR A 45 7.32 0.62 2.99
N ASP A 46 7.99 -0.49 2.67
CA ASP A 46 7.37 -1.67 2.06
C ASP A 46 6.21 -2.22 2.91
N LEU A 47 6.23 -2.00 4.22
CA LEU A 47 5.18 -2.44 5.15
C LEU A 47 3.84 -1.74 4.89
N TYR A 48 3.85 -0.52 4.36
CA TYR A 48 2.62 0.15 3.91
C TYR A 48 1.97 -0.63 2.77
N ILE A 49 2.76 -1.10 1.79
CA ILE A 49 2.25 -1.81 0.63
C ILE A 49 1.73 -3.19 1.00
N LEU A 50 2.45 -3.93 1.83
CA LEU A 50 1.99 -5.24 2.32
C LEU A 50 0.66 -5.13 3.08
N CYS A 51 0.52 -4.10 3.92
CA CYS A 51 -0.74 -3.83 4.62
C CYS A 51 -1.86 -3.44 3.65
N ALA A 52 -1.55 -2.61 2.64
CA ALA A 52 -2.52 -2.15 1.65
C ALA A 52 -3.07 -3.29 0.79
N GLU A 53 -2.22 -4.23 0.36
CA GLU A 53 -2.62 -5.39 -0.43
C GLU A 53 -3.52 -6.34 0.35
N GLN A 54 -3.14 -6.67 1.59
CA GLN A 54 -3.95 -7.54 2.45
C GLN A 54 -5.30 -6.89 2.79
N ALA A 55 -5.30 -5.59 3.06
CA ALA A 55 -6.53 -4.84 3.26
C ALA A 55 -7.44 -4.89 2.03
N LEU A 56 -6.89 -4.76 0.82
CA LEU A 56 -7.66 -4.92 -0.42
C LEU A 56 -8.23 -6.33 -0.58
N GLN A 57 -7.44 -7.37 -0.32
CA GLN A 57 -7.88 -8.77 -0.40
C GLN A 57 -9.04 -9.06 0.57
N LEU A 58 -9.05 -8.43 1.74
CA LEU A 58 -10.11 -8.54 2.75
C LEU A 58 -11.26 -7.53 2.58
N GLY A 59 -11.24 -6.71 1.52
CA GLY A 59 -12.29 -5.71 1.24
C GLY A 59 -12.23 -4.46 2.12
N LEU A 60 -11.18 -4.29 2.94
CA LEU A 60 -10.95 -3.12 3.81
C LEU A 60 -10.35 -1.95 3.01
N ARG A 61 -11.13 -1.42 2.05
CA ARG A 61 -10.67 -0.40 1.08
C ARG A 61 -10.12 0.87 1.74
N ASP A 62 -10.73 1.35 2.82
CA ASP A 62 -10.28 2.57 3.51
C ASP A 62 -8.89 2.41 4.13
N MET A 63 -8.63 1.24 4.72
CA MET A 63 -7.33 0.90 5.30
C MET A 63 -6.25 0.83 4.20
N SER A 64 -6.58 0.21 3.08
CA SER A 64 -5.66 0.17 1.93
C SER A 64 -5.34 1.57 1.41
N LYS A 65 -6.36 2.42 1.25
CA LYS A 65 -6.21 3.81 0.80
C LYS A 65 -5.33 4.62 1.75
N ASP A 66 -5.51 4.49 3.06
CA ASP A 66 -4.70 5.20 4.06
C ASP A 66 -3.24 4.72 4.03
N CYS A 67 -3.00 3.41 3.92
CA CYS A 67 -1.65 2.87 3.75
C CYS A 67 -0.95 3.40 2.49
N LEU A 68 -1.64 3.44 1.34
CA LEU A 68 -1.08 3.99 0.10
C LEU A 68 -0.79 5.49 0.21
N HIS A 69 -1.67 6.25 0.88
CA HIS A 69 -1.45 7.67 1.13
C HIS A 69 -0.20 7.91 1.97
N MET A 70 0.03 7.11 3.02
CA MET A 70 1.26 7.18 3.81
C MET A 70 2.49 6.78 3.00
N TYR A 71 2.38 5.74 2.16
CA TYR A 71 3.48 5.30 1.28
C TYR A 71 3.89 6.38 0.27
N PHE A 72 2.96 7.02 -0.43
CA PHE A 72 3.28 8.06 -1.42
C PHE A 72 3.73 9.38 -0.79
N LYS A 73 3.43 9.60 0.49
CA LYS A 73 3.94 10.75 1.27
C LYS A 73 5.35 10.52 1.79
N ALA A 74 5.68 9.29 2.20
CA ALA A 74 7.06 8.91 2.43
C ALA A 74 7.79 9.01 1.08
N ASN A 75 8.96 9.66 1.05
CA ASN A 75 9.72 9.91 -0.17
C ASN A 75 9.77 8.64 -1.03
N ILE A 76 9.08 8.64 -2.19
CA ILE A 76 8.71 7.42 -2.92
C ILE A 76 9.97 6.60 -3.22
N PRO A 77 10.21 5.48 -2.52
CA PRO A 77 11.39 4.69 -2.79
C PRO A 77 11.16 3.97 -4.12
N THR A 78 12.05 4.21 -5.09
CA THR A 78 12.04 3.50 -6.38
C THR A 78 12.51 2.07 -6.18
N ASN A 79 11.67 1.25 -5.56
CA ASN A 79 11.94 -0.15 -5.21
C ASN A 79 10.89 -1.07 -5.84
N GLN A 80 11.05 -2.39 -5.65
CA GLN A 80 10.15 -3.42 -6.19
C GLN A 80 8.67 -3.28 -5.76
N PHE A 81 8.37 -2.48 -4.74
CA PHE A 81 7.01 -2.28 -4.23
C PHE A 81 6.26 -1.14 -4.92
N LEU A 82 6.94 -0.27 -5.68
CA LEU A 82 6.28 0.85 -6.36
C LEU A 82 5.23 0.37 -7.37
N GLY A 83 5.56 -0.63 -8.19
CA GLY A 83 4.58 -1.23 -9.11
C GLY A 83 3.37 -1.82 -8.39
N ARG A 84 3.59 -2.45 -7.22
CA ARG A 84 2.53 -3.02 -6.39
C ARG A 84 1.65 -1.93 -5.78
N ALA A 85 2.23 -0.80 -5.38
CA ALA A 85 1.51 0.37 -4.91
C ALA A 85 0.57 0.94 -5.99
N TYR A 86 1.06 1.06 -7.23
CA TYR A 86 0.23 1.49 -8.36
C TYR A 86 -0.90 0.50 -8.66
N LEU A 87 -0.64 -0.80 -8.57
CA LEU A 87 -1.68 -1.82 -8.75
C LEU A 87 -2.78 -1.71 -7.68
N CYS A 88 -2.41 -1.55 -6.41
CA CYS A 88 -3.38 -1.34 -5.32
C CYS A 88 -4.23 -0.09 -5.57
N GLN A 89 -3.62 0.99 -6.01
CA GLN A 89 -4.32 2.23 -6.32
C GLN A 89 -5.29 2.05 -7.50
N ALA A 90 -4.89 1.32 -8.55
CA ALA A 90 -5.79 0.98 -9.65
C ALA A 90 -6.99 0.17 -9.16
N GLN A 91 -6.78 -0.84 -8.32
CA GLN A 91 -7.84 -1.68 -7.73
C GLN A 91 -8.82 -0.86 -6.86
N LEU A 92 -8.33 0.17 -6.16
CA LEU A 92 -9.16 1.10 -5.39
C LEU A 92 -10.03 2.00 -6.28
N SER A 93 -9.59 2.26 -7.51
CA SER A 93 -10.28 3.09 -8.50
C SER A 93 -11.18 2.31 -9.46
N VAL A 94 -11.25 0.98 -9.36
CA VAL A 94 -12.14 0.16 -10.19
C VAL A 94 -13.60 0.56 -9.96
N PRO A 95 -14.36 0.89 -11.03
CA PRO A 95 -15.78 1.14 -10.95
C PRO A 95 -16.54 -0.02 -10.30
N THR A 96 -17.44 0.30 -9.37
CA THR A 96 -18.34 -0.70 -8.77
C THR A 96 -19.61 -0.93 -9.61
N SER A 97 -19.88 -0.05 -10.58
CA SER A 97 -20.99 -0.17 -11.53
C SER A 97 -20.61 0.40 -12.89
N ALA A 98 -21.33 -0.02 -13.94
CA ALA A 98 -21.16 0.50 -15.30
C ALA A 98 -21.45 2.01 -15.43
N GLU A 99 -22.20 2.56 -14.48
CA GLU A 99 -22.57 3.98 -14.42
C GLU A 99 -21.52 4.84 -13.67
N SER A 100 -20.58 4.20 -12.95
CA SER A 100 -19.55 4.88 -12.15
C SER A 100 -18.23 5.00 -12.93
N THR A 101 -18.24 5.78 -14.01
CA THR A 101 -17.05 5.96 -14.86
C THR A 101 -16.04 6.97 -14.32
N ASP A 102 -16.38 7.73 -13.28
CA ASP A 102 -15.59 8.87 -12.76
C ASP A 102 -14.14 8.51 -12.36
N TYR A 103 -13.90 7.26 -11.98
CA TYR A 103 -12.59 6.78 -11.55
C TYR A 103 -11.91 5.86 -12.57
N LEU A 104 -12.54 5.60 -13.71
CA LEU A 104 -12.02 4.68 -14.74
C LEU A 104 -10.69 5.19 -15.31
N ASP A 105 -10.61 6.48 -15.67
CA ASP A 105 -9.39 7.09 -16.20
C ASP A 105 -8.24 7.04 -15.18
N ILE A 106 -8.58 7.20 -13.90
CA ILE A 106 -7.61 7.09 -12.80
C ILE A 106 -7.09 5.65 -12.70
N ALA A 107 -7.99 4.66 -12.73
CA ALA A 107 -7.61 3.25 -12.71
C ALA A 107 -6.69 2.89 -13.90
N VAL A 108 -7.07 3.30 -15.11
CA VAL A 108 -6.27 3.07 -16.33
C VAL A 108 -4.90 3.74 -16.23
N SER A 109 -4.82 4.98 -15.74
CA SER A 109 -3.55 5.68 -15.53
C SER A 109 -2.61 4.89 -14.60
N TYR A 110 -3.12 4.36 -13.48
CA TYR A 110 -2.32 3.57 -12.56
C TYR A 110 -1.93 2.20 -13.11
N ILE A 111 -2.77 1.56 -13.92
CA ILE A 111 -2.42 0.33 -14.64
C ILE A 111 -1.26 0.60 -15.61
N LEU A 112 -1.32 1.69 -16.38
CA LEU A 112 -0.24 2.05 -17.30
C LEU A 112 1.08 2.32 -16.56
N LYS A 113 1.03 3.02 -15.42
CA LYS A 113 2.22 3.21 -14.55
C LYS A 113 2.78 1.89 -14.03
N THR A 114 1.91 0.93 -13.71
CA THR A 114 2.32 -0.42 -13.26
C THR A 114 3.04 -1.16 -14.39
N ILE A 115 2.48 -1.15 -15.61
CA ILE A 115 3.08 -1.77 -16.79
C ILE A 115 4.42 -1.11 -17.14
N GLU A 116 4.47 0.23 -17.13
CA GLU A 116 5.69 1.00 -17.37
C GLU A 116 6.79 0.64 -16.37
N PHE A 117 6.45 0.53 -15.08
CA PHE A 117 7.39 0.10 -14.05
C PHE A 117 7.93 -1.32 -14.32
N ALA A 118 7.03 -2.28 -14.58
CA ALA A 118 7.41 -3.68 -14.84
C ALA A 118 8.28 -3.81 -16.10
N THR A 119 7.95 -3.09 -17.18
CA THR A 119 8.67 -3.16 -18.45
C THR A 119 10.05 -2.49 -18.40
N LYS A 120 10.23 -1.43 -17.60
CA LYS A 120 11.50 -0.70 -17.50
C LYS A 120 12.47 -1.29 -16.49
N GLN A 121 11.98 -1.98 -15.47
CA GLN A 121 12.80 -2.46 -14.35
C GLN A 121 12.96 -4.00 -14.39
N SER A 122 13.71 -4.52 -15.36
CA SER A 122 13.97 -5.98 -15.47
C SER A 122 14.70 -6.58 -14.26
N ARG A 123 15.21 -5.74 -13.35
CA ARG A 123 15.84 -6.16 -12.08
C ARG A 123 14.81 -6.55 -11.00
N TYR A 124 13.56 -6.09 -11.11
CA TYR A 124 12.51 -6.28 -10.10
C TYR A 124 11.28 -7.05 -10.62
N VAL A 125 11.33 -7.52 -11.86
CA VAL A 125 10.41 -8.51 -12.45
C VAL A 125 11.08 -9.88 -12.38
#